data_AF-A0A2L1S5P9-F1
#
_entry.id   AF-A0A2L1S5P9-F1
#
_cell.length_a   1.000
_cell.length_b   1.000
_cell.length_c   1.000
_cell.angle_alpha   90.00
_cell.angle_beta   90.00
_cell.angle_gamma   90.00
#
_symmetry.space_group_name_H-M   'P 1'
#
loop_
_entity.id
_entity.type
_entity.pdbx_description
1 polymer ?
#
loop_
_entity_poly.entity_id
_entity_poly.type
_entity_poly.pdbx_seq_one_letter_code
_entity_poly.pdbx_strand_id
1 'polypeptide(L)'
;MIGKIKNLPAGDDLARLANYLQGPKGKRIAAFRSMNLATSDPSGVVHLMDAQAGLSRRAKKPIAHITVSYAPTDRVNFAKMEEDAQRVLAALSAEGAQAFMVVHNDKHYPHFHLVVNRVGIEGRCISDANTKRKIEKTLRRIEYERGLRPVSGRLADVPNPTSPGIRFKSARAARRGYVLPPSEVVQAMREARSRRELDVRLGELGWRLESAKPKPGQKTGGLVLRGPEGALARASDCGRDCSGPALVRRFSGTVAIESPLTTEFQVTAPQSPKPTGRNALAKALAKARAKPRLPRIAPQISTTGTIARVVRTTMPNVNVKF
;
A
#
# COMPACT_ATOMS: atom_id res chain seq x y z
N MET A 1 0.60 -16.33 -3.89
CA MET A 1 -0.76 -16.28 -3.35
C MET A 1 -1.72 -15.39 -4.16
N ILE A 2 -2.92 -15.93 -4.44
CA ILE A 2 -4.09 -15.21 -4.96
C ILE A 2 -5.29 -15.50 -4.05
N GLY A 3 -6.03 -14.46 -3.69
CA GLY A 3 -7.30 -14.55 -2.97
C GLY A 3 -8.49 -14.22 -3.87
N LYS A 4 -9.53 -15.05 -3.84
CA LYS A 4 -10.84 -14.78 -4.45
C LYS A 4 -11.90 -14.82 -3.38
N ILE A 5 -12.95 -14.01 -3.52
CA ILE A 5 -14.10 -14.02 -2.62
C ILE A 5 -15.40 -13.99 -3.41
N LYS A 6 -16.39 -14.76 -2.95
CA LYS A 6 -17.78 -14.70 -3.38
C LYS A 6 -18.68 -14.70 -2.14
N ASN A 7 -19.56 -13.71 -2.04
CA ASN A 7 -20.60 -13.70 -1.00
C ASN A 7 -21.83 -14.46 -1.51
N LEU A 8 -22.42 -15.28 -0.65
CA LEU A 8 -23.49 -16.22 -0.96
C LEU A 8 -24.66 -16.07 0.02
N PRO A 9 -25.89 -16.38 -0.41
CA PRO A 9 -27.02 -16.58 0.49
C PRO A 9 -26.75 -17.70 1.52
N ALA A 10 -27.57 -17.72 2.58
CA ALA A 10 -27.65 -18.84 3.51
C ALA A 10 -28.56 -19.97 2.95
N GLY A 11 -28.86 -20.98 3.76
CA GLY A 11 -29.73 -22.11 3.40
C GLY A 11 -29.09 -23.04 2.37
N ASP A 12 -29.85 -23.39 1.34
CA ASP A 12 -29.45 -24.35 0.30
C ASP A 12 -28.12 -24.00 -0.38
N ASP A 13 -27.80 -22.71 -0.54
CA ASP A 13 -26.52 -22.27 -1.11
C ASP A 13 -25.33 -22.61 -0.20
N LEU A 14 -25.48 -22.45 1.12
CA LEU A 14 -24.46 -22.82 2.10
C LEU A 14 -24.30 -24.33 2.16
N ALA A 15 -25.43 -25.07 2.21
CA ALA A 15 -25.41 -26.53 2.23
C ALA A 15 -24.76 -27.10 0.96
N ARG A 16 -25.14 -26.58 -0.22
CA ARG A 16 -24.54 -26.97 -1.51
C ARG A 16 -23.06 -26.63 -1.56
N LEU A 17 -22.65 -25.46 -1.08
CA LEU A 17 -21.24 -25.10 -1.00
C LEU A 17 -20.47 -26.07 -0.10
N ALA A 18 -20.97 -26.35 1.10
CA ALA A 18 -20.31 -27.23 2.04
C ALA A 18 -20.18 -28.66 1.49
N ASN A 19 -21.23 -29.18 0.84
CA ASN A 19 -21.18 -30.48 0.17
C ASN A 19 -20.18 -30.48 -0.99
N TYR A 20 -20.18 -29.42 -1.81
CA TYR A 20 -19.21 -29.27 -2.89
C TYR A 20 -17.77 -29.21 -2.38
N LEU A 21 -17.52 -28.48 -1.29
CA LEU A 21 -16.20 -28.37 -0.68
C LEU A 21 -15.78 -29.67 0.01
N GLN A 22 -16.71 -30.48 0.50
CA GLN A 22 -16.37 -31.79 1.02
C GLN A 22 -16.10 -32.82 -0.09
N GLY A 23 -16.65 -32.59 -1.28
CA GLY A 23 -16.53 -33.50 -2.43
C GLY A 23 -17.23 -34.84 -2.19
N PRO A 24 -17.19 -35.77 -3.17
CA PRO A 24 -17.66 -37.13 -2.98
C PRO A 24 -16.88 -37.81 -1.85
N LYS A 25 -17.51 -38.72 -1.10
CA LYS A 25 -16.86 -39.50 -0.02
C LYS A 25 -15.50 -40.03 -0.51
N GLY A 26 -14.41 -39.52 0.09
CA GLY A 26 -13.08 -40.14 0.06
C GLY A 26 -12.02 -39.61 -0.92
N LYS A 27 -12.22 -38.53 -1.70
CA LYS A 27 -11.22 -38.21 -2.77
C LYS A 27 -10.72 -36.78 -2.99
N ARG A 28 -11.02 -35.76 -2.16
CA ARG A 28 -10.55 -34.38 -2.46
C ARG A 28 -10.14 -33.50 -1.28
N ILE A 29 -10.43 -33.89 -0.04
CA ILE A 29 -10.09 -33.10 1.14
C ILE A 29 -8.77 -33.60 1.73
N ALA A 30 -7.78 -32.72 1.81
CA ALA A 30 -6.56 -32.97 2.55
C ALA A 30 -6.72 -32.67 4.05
N ALA A 31 -7.53 -31.66 4.40
CA ALA A 31 -7.86 -31.33 5.78
C ALA A 31 -9.12 -30.47 5.90
N PHE A 32 -9.78 -30.52 7.05
CA PHE A 32 -10.93 -29.71 7.43
C PHE A 32 -10.69 -29.07 8.81
N ARG A 33 -11.12 -27.82 9.01
CA ARG A 33 -11.07 -27.15 10.31
C ARG A 33 -12.29 -26.29 10.53
N SER A 34 -12.99 -26.45 11.65
CA SER A 34 -13.96 -25.48 12.14
C SER A 34 -13.30 -24.46 13.08
N MET A 35 -13.82 -23.23 13.07
CA MET A 35 -13.34 -22.09 13.85
C MET A 35 -14.55 -21.38 14.47
N ASN A 36 -14.50 -21.12 15.78
CA ASN A 36 -15.59 -20.50 16.54
C ASN A 36 -16.94 -21.23 16.40
N LEU A 37 -16.90 -22.56 16.28
CA LEU A 37 -18.06 -23.43 16.15
C LEU A 37 -17.96 -24.53 17.21
N ALA A 38 -19.10 -24.89 17.80
CA ALA A 38 -19.17 -25.93 18.83
C ALA A 38 -19.01 -27.37 18.29
N THR A 39 -18.86 -27.53 16.97
CA THR A 39 -18.75 -28.81 16.30
C THR A 39 -17.68 -28.77 15.21
N SER A 40 -17.06 -29.93 14.98
CA SER A 40 -16.19 -30.21 13.83
C SER A 40 -16.87 -31.13 12.81
N ASP A 41 -18.08 -31.63 13.08
CA ASP A 41 -18.86 -32.38 12.10
C ASP A 41 -19.35 -31.44 11.00
N PRO A 42 -19.10 -31.72 9.71
CA PRO A 42 -19.45 -30.79 8.65
C PRO A 42 -20.95 -30.48 8.53
N SER A 43 -21.83 -31.45 8.80
CA SER A 43 -23.27 -31.22 8.74
C SER A 43 -23.71 -30.31 9.89
N GLY A 44 -23.20 -30.57 11.09
CA GLY A 44 -23.39 -29.70 12.25
C GLY A 44 -22.85 -28.28 12.03
N VAL A 45 -21.69 -28.14 11.39
CA VAL A 45 -21.10 -26.83 11.04
C VAL A 45 -22.04 -26.04 10.14
N VAL A 46 -22.58 -26.66 9.08
CA VAL A 46 -23.52 -26.01 8.17
C VAL A 46 -24.78 -25.58 8.92
N HIS A 47 -25.33 -26.45 9.76
CA HIS A 47 -26.55 -26.16 10.52
C HIS A 47 -26.36 -24.97 11.47
N LEU A 48 -25.27 -24.94 12.24
CA LEU A 48 -24.97 -23.84 13.15
C LEU A 48 -24.72 -22.52 12.40
N MET A 49 -24.01 -22.58 11.27
CA MET A 49 -23.77 -21.39 10.44
C MET A 49 -25.06 -20.86 9.81
N ASP A 50 -25.97 -21.73 9.41
CA ASP A 50 -27.25 -21.33 8.84
C ASP A 50 -28.14 -20.64 9.88
N ALA A 51 -28.26 -21.22 11.07
CA ALA A 51 -28.98 -20.63 12.20
C ALA A 51 -28.43 -19.23 12.56
N GLN A 52 -27.11 -19.11 12.64
CA GLN A 52 -26.42 -17.84 12.90
C GLN A 52 -26.67 -16.80 11.80
N ALA A 53 -26.66 -17.21 10.53
CA ALA A 53 -26.97 -16.33 9.41
C ALA A 53 -28.41 -15.80 9.47
N GLY A 54 -29.35 -16.63 9.93
CA GLY A 54 -30.76 -16.31 10.14
C GLY A 54 -31.02 -15.19 11.15
N LEU A 55 -30.08 -14.87 12.04
CA LEU A 55 -30.21 -13.75 12.97
C LEU A 55 -30.30 -12.38 12.28
N SER A 56 -29.85 -12.28 11.02
CA SER A 56 -29.85 -11.01 10.27
C SER A 56 -30.84 -11.01 9.11
N ARG A 57 -32.06 -10.52 9.35
CA ARG A 57 -33.10 -10.37 8.31
C ARG A 57 -32.73 -9.45 7.14
N ARG A 58 -31.71 -8.59 7.31
CA ARG A 58 -31.24 -7.63 6.29
C ARG A 58 -30.12 -8.19 5.40
N ALA A 59 -29.41 -9.22 5.85
CA ALA A 59 -28.23 -9.72 5.16
C ALA A 59 -28.64 -10.69 4.04
N LYS A 60 -28.69 -10.21 2.79
CA LYS A 60 -29.00 -11.05 1.62
C LYS A 60 -27.93 -12.11 1.31
N LYS A 61 -26.67 -11.84 1.69
CA LYS A 61 -25.51 -12.70 1.42
C LYS A 61 -24.60 -12.79 2.65
N PRO A 62 -25.06 -13.49 3.70
CA PRO A 62 -24.37 -13.56 4.98
C PRO A 62 -23.11 -14.43 4.94
N ILE A 63 -22.96 -15.31 3.94
CA ILE A 63 -21.81 -16.22 3.86
C ILE A 63 -20.74 -15.63 2.93
N ALA A 64 -19.51 -15.52 3.39
CA ALA A 64 -18.34 -15.18 2.59
C ALA A 64 -17.54 -16.44 2.28
N HIS A 65 -17.47 -16.83 1.00
CA HIS A 65 -16.61 -17.91 0.52
C HIS A 65 -15.33 -17.32 -0.06
N ILE A 66 -14.21 -17.56 0.63
CA ILE A 66 -12.88 -17.11 0.26
C ILE A 66 -12.08 -18.30 -0.23
N THR A 67 -11.35 -18.15 -1.33
CA THR A 67 -10.39 -19.14 -1.82
C THR A 67 -9.02 -18.51 -1.85
N VAL A 68 -8.04 -19.16 -1.23
CA VAL A 68 -6.63 -18.73 -1.23
C VAL A 68 -5.81 -19.80 -1.93
N SER A 69 -5.05 -19.41 -2.96
CA SER A 69 -4.21 -20.31 -3.74
C SER A 69 -2.77 -19.86 -3.68
N TYR A 70 -1.84 -20.76 -3.35
CA TYR A 70 -0.40 -20.53 -3.30
C TYR A 70 0.23 -20.69 -4.69
N ALA A 71 1.50 -20.31 -4.86
CA ALA A 71 2.20 -20.64 -6.11
C ALA A 71 2.40 -22.16 -6.19
N PRO A 72 2.41 -22.77 -7.39
CA PRO A 72 2.61 -24.22 -7.55
C PRO A 72 3.87 -24.78 -6.87
N THR A 73 4.90 -23.95 -6.76
CA THR A 73 6.19 -24.31 -6.18
C THR A 73 6.30 -24.06 -4.68
N ASP A 74 5.37 -23.32 -4.09
CA ASP A 74 5.39 -23.05 -2.65
C ASP A 74 4.97 -24.32 -1.91
N ARG A 75 5.75 -24.70 -0.90
CA ARG A 75 5.42 -25.82 -0.01
C ARG A 75 4.93 -25.27 1.32
N VAL A 76 3.62 -25.38 1.56
CA VAL A 76 2.96 -24.88 2.77
C VAL A 76 2.19 -26.03 3.40
N ASN A 77 2.39 -26.24 4.70
CA ASN A 77 1.68 -27.26 5.47
C ASN A 77 0.36 -26.72 6.02
N PHE A 78 -0.48 -27.62 6.53
CA PHE A 78 -1.79 -27.27 7.06
C PHE A 78 -1.76 -26.21 8.18
N ALA A 79 -0.84 -26.32 9.13
CA ALA A 79 -0.71 -25.36 10.23
C ALA A 79 -0.45 -23.92 9.73
N LYS A 80 0.45 -23.76 8.75
CA LYS A 80 0.70 -22.45 8.12
C LYS A 80 -0.50 -21.93 7.34
N MET A 81 -1.27 -22.81 6.68
CA MET A 81 -2.51 -22.41 6.01
C MET A 81 -3.56 -21.92 7.02
N GLU A 82 -3.65 -22.57 8.18
CA GLU A 82 -4.54 -22.15 9.27
C GLU A 82 -4.15 -20.77 9.82
N GLU A 83 -2.86 -20.51 10.06
CA GLU A 83 -2.36 -19.19 10.44
C GLU A 83 -2.69 -18.12 9.38
N ASP A 84 -2.52 -18.45 8.09
CA ASP A 84 -2.83 -17.55 6.99
C ASP A 84 -4.34 -17.26 6.91
N ALA A 85 -5.19 -18.27 7.16
CA ALA A 85 -6.63 -18.11 7.25
C ALA A 85 -7.04 -17.19 8.42
N GLN A 86 -6.43 -17.35 9.60
CA GLN A 86 -6.66 -16.46 10.74
C GLN A 86 -6.26 -15.01 10.44
N ARG A 87 -5.13 -14.79 9.75
CA ARG A 87 -4.73 -13.44 9.29
C ARG A 87 -5.72 -12.83 8.30
N VAL A 88 -6.32 -13.67 7.43
CA VAL A 88 -7.39 -13.24 6.53
C VAL A 88 -8.63 -12.86 7.32
N LEU A 89 -9.06 -13.66 8.30
CA LEU A 89 -10.19 -13.32 9.18
C LEU A 89 -9.95 -11.98 9.89
N ALA A 90 -8.74 -11.76 10.41
CA ALA A 90 -8.38 -10.53 11.09
C ALA A 90 -8.44 -9.29 10.20
N ALA A 91 -7.97 -9.41 8.96
CA ALA A 91 -8.06 -8.33 7.98
C ALA A 91 -9.52 -7.96 7.63
N LEU A 92 -10.46 -8.87 7.87
CA LEU A 92 -11.89 -8.68 7.62
C LEU A 92 -12.68 -8.31 8.88
N SER A 93 -12.03 -8.20 10.05
CA SER A 93 -12.69 -8.01 11.34
C SER A 93 -13.69 -9.15 11.62
N ALA A 94 -13.26 -10.38 11.33
CA ALA A 94 -14.05 -11.61 11.40
C ALA A 94 -13.39 -12.68 12.29
N GLU A 95 -12.48 -12.30 13.19
CA GLU A 95 -11.73 -13.22 14.07
C GLU A 95 -12.65 -14.05 14.97
N GLY A 96 -13.73 -13.43 15.47
CA GLY A 96 -14.75 -14.09 16.30
C GLY A 96 -15.94 -14.64 15.50
N ALA A 97 -15.91 -14.57 14.17
CA ALA A 97 -17.00 -15.09 13.34
C ALA A 97 -16.91 -16.61 13.21
N GLN A 98 -18.07 -17.27 13.10
CA GLN A 98 -18.11 -18.69 12.74
C GLN A 98 -17.48 -18.88 11.36
N ALA A 99 -16.53 -19.81 11.25
CA ALA A 99 -15.91 -20.12 9.99
C ALA A 99 -15.48 -21.58 9.91
N PHE A 100 -15.32 -22.09 8.69
CA PHE A 100 -14.60 -23.33 8.46
C PHE A 100 -13.64 -23.21 7.29
N MET A 101 -12.59 -24.00 7.34
CA MET A 101 -11.55 -24.11 6.34
C MET A 101 -11.53 -25.53 5.76
N VAL A 102 -11.39 -25.62 4.44
CA VAL A 102 -11.18 -26.88 3.72
C VAL A 102 -9.95 -26.77 2.86
N VAL A 103 -9.02 -27.70 2.99
CA VAL A 103 -7.83 -27.80 2.14
C VAL A 103 -8.06 -28.89 1.10
N HIS A 104 -7.83 -28.57 -0.17
CA HIS A 104 -7.93 -29.54 -1.27
C HIS A 104 -6.55 -29.87 -1.83
N ASN A 105 -6.40 -31.12 -2.29
CA ASN A 105 -5.21 -31.62 -3.00
C ASN A 105 -5.48 -31.95 -4.48
N ASP A 106 -6.58 -31.42 -5.03
CA ASP A 106 -7.10 -31.75 -6.36
C ASP A 106 -6.49 -30.90 -7.50
N LYS A 107 -5.59 -29.96 -7.18
CA LYS A 107 -4.90 -29.10 -8.15
C LYS A 107 -3.39 -29.20 -7.96
N HIS A 108 -2.66 -28.86 -9.02
CA HIS A 108 -1.19 -28.80 -9.03
C HIS A 108 -0.60 -27.67 -8.16
N TYR A 109 -1.45 -26.90 -7.47
CA TYR A 109 -1.04 -25.87 -6.52
C TYR A 109 -1.78 -26.01 -5.19
N PRO A 110 -1.12 -25.74 -4.06
CA PRO A 110 -1.78 -25.75 -2.76
C PRO A 110 -2.85 -24.66 -2.69
N HIS A 111 -4.01 -24.99 -2.15
CA HIS A 111 -5.06 -24.01 -1.91
C HIS A 111 -6.01 -24.46 -0.81
N PHE A 112 -6.67 -23.48 -0.19
CA PHE A 112 -7.73 -23.70 0.77
C PHE A 112 -8.94 -22.81 0.50
N HIS A 113 -10.09 -23.29 0.94
CA HIS A 113 -11.33 -22.56 1.01
C HIS A 113 -11.59 -22.16 2.46
N LEU A 114 -11.95 -20.91 2.69
CA LEU A 114 -12.34 -20.36 3.98
C LEU A 114 -13.77 -19.82 3.82
N VAL A 115 -14.71 -20.42 4.54
CA VAL A 115 -16.12 -20.04 4.53
C VAL A 115 -16.42 -19.36 5.86
N VAL A 116 -16.90 -18.13 5.82
CA VAL A 116 -17.09 -17.29 7.00
C VAL A 116 -18.54 -16.83 7.06
N ASN A 117 -19.17 -16.98 8.23
CA ASN A 117 -20.44 -16.33 8.50
C ASN A 117 -20.18 -14.87 8.87
N ARG A 118 -20.65 -13.94 8.04
CA ARG A 118 -20.50 -12.51 8.29
C ARG A 118 -21.43 -12.02 9.40
N VAL A 119 -22.45 -12.80 9.78
CA VAL A 119 -23.38 -12.43 10.84
C VAL A 119 -22.78 -12.84 12.18
N GLY A 120 -22.35 -11.87 12.97
CA GLY A 120 -21.87 -12.10 14.33
C GLY A 120 -23.00 -12.40 15.31
N ILE A 121 -22.65 -12.79 16.54
CA ILE A 121 -23.59 -13.22 17.60
C ILE A 121 -24.72 -12.22 17.88
N GLU A 122 -24.48 -10.93 17.66
CA GLU A 122 -25.46 -9.86 17.83
C GLU A 122 -26.41 -9.67 16.62
N GLY A 123 -26.37 -10.56 15.62
CA GLY A 123 -27.15 -10.44 14.39
C GLY A 123 -26.68 -9.34 13.42
N ARG A 124 -25.56 -8.66 13.72
CA ARG A 124 -24.91 -7.67 12.85
C ARG A 124 -24.06 -8.35 11.78
N CYS A 125 -24.24 -7.93 10.53
CA CYS A 125 -23.49 -8.46 9.40
C CYS A 125 -22.24 -7.60 9.12
N ILE A 126 -21.07 -8.22 9.13
CA ILE A 126 -19.78 -7.62 8.78
C ILE A 126 -19.85 -7.06 7.35
N SER A 127 -19.41 -5.82 7.17
CA SER A 127 -19.42 -5.15 5.86
C SER A 127 -18.53 -5.87 4.85
N ASP A 128 -19.00 -6.02 3.61
CA ASP A 128 -18.22 -6.55 2.49
C ASP A 128 -17.46 -5.48 1.72
N ALA A 129 -17.52 -4.22 2.16
CA ALA A 129 -16.81 -3.12 1.54
C ALA A 129 -15.29 -3.38 1.51
N ASN A 130 -14.71 -3.23 0.32
CA ASN A 130 -13.27 -3.39 0.07
C ASN A 130 -12.68 -4.76 0.47
N THR A 131 -13.49 -5.80 0.67
CA THR A 131 -13.04 -7.12 1.14
C THR A 131 -11.94 -7.71 0.27
N LYS A 132 -12.12 -7.67 -1.06
CA LYS A 132 -11.10 -8.14 -1.99
C LYS A 132 -9.76 -7.41 -1.83
N ARG A 133 -9.78 -6.09 -1.63
CA ARG A 133 -8.56 -5.29 -1.39
C ARG A 133 -7.91 -5.65 -0.05
N LYS A 134 -8.71 -5.86 1.01
CA LYS A 134 -8.22 -6.27 2.33
C LYS A 134 -7.52 -7.63 2.25
N ILE A 135 -8.18 -8.63 1.66
CA ILE A 135 -7.62 -9.98 1.45
C ILE A 135 -6.33 -9.89 0.66
N GLU A 136 -6.35 -9.27 -0.53
CA GLU A 136 -5.17 -9.25 -1.38
C GLU A 136 -4.00 -8.51 -0.71
N LYS A 137 -4.24 -7.42 0.03
CA LYS A 137 -3.21 -6.72 0.83
C LYS A 137 -2.58 -7.65 1.89
N THR A 138 -3.42 -8.40 2.61
CA THR A 138 -2.96 -9.34 3.64
C THR A 138 -2.14 -10.47 3.04
N LEU A 139 -2.59 -11.04 1.93
CA LEU A 139 -1.86 -12.11 1.25
C LEU A 139 -0.48 -11.64 0.78
N ARG A 140 -0.35 -10.41 0.24
CA ARG A 140 0.96 -9.85 -0.11
C ARG A 140 1.90 -9.69 1.07
N ARG A 141 1.35 -9.30 2.23
CA ARG A 141 2.13 -9.19 3.47
C ARG A 141 2.62 -10.58 3.93
N ILE A 142 1.75 -11.58 3.89
CA ILE A 142 2.13 -12.96 4.24
C ILE A 142 3.20 -13.50 3.28
N GLU A 143 3.05 -13.29 1.96
CA GLU A 143 4.06 -13.70 0.99
C GLU A 143 5.43 -13.12 1.31
N TYR A 144 5.48 -11.82 1.61
CA TYR A 144 6.71 -11.13 2.00
C TYR A 144 7.32 -11.74 3.26
N GLU A 145 6.54 -11.82 4.34
CA GLU A 145 7.02 -12.27 5.66
C GLU A 145 7.48 -13.73 5.64
N ARG A 146 6.89 -14.57 4.78
CA ARG A 146 7.20 -15.99 4.66
C ARG A 146 8.14 -16.33 3.50
N GLY A 147 8.62 -15.34 2.73
CA GLY A 147 9.45 -15.56 1.54
C GLY A 147 8.76 -16.39 0.43
N LEU A 148 7.43 -16.36 0.36
CA LEU A 148 6.66 -17.11 -0.64
C LEU A 148 6.68 -16.38 -1.98
N ARG A 149 6.51 -17.13 -3.08
CA ARG A 149 6.49 -16.51 -4.40
C ARG A 149 5.25 -15.61 -4.57
N PRO A 150 5.46 -14.34 -4.93
CA PRO A 150 4.35 -13.48 -5.30
C PRO A 150 3.69 -14.01 -6.57
N VAL A 151 2.39 -14.29 -6.50
CA VAL A 151 1.62 -14.67 -7.69
C VAL A 151 0.88 -13.44 -8.18
N SER A 152 1.08 -13.03 -9.43
CA SER A 152 0.43 -11.84 -10.00
C SER A 152 -1.08 -11.87 -9.79
N GLY A 153 -1.58 -10.98 -8.92
CA GLY A 153 -3.01 -10.82 -8.61
C GLY A 153 -3.59 -9.61 -9.33
N ARG A 154 -4.93 -9.47 -9.32
CA ARG A 154 -5.61 -8.40 -10.08
C ARG A 154 -5.63 -7.04 -9.36
N LEU A 155 -5.54 -6.99 -8.02
CA LEU A 155 -5.66 -5.74 -7.23
C LEU A 155 -4.52 -5.45 -6.23
N ALA A 156 -3.67 -6.42 -5.85
CA ALA A 156 -2.55 -6.18 -4.94
C ALA A 156 -1.18 -6.57 -5.52
N ASP A 157 -0.26 -5.66 -5.23
CA ASP A 157 1.06 -5.50 -5.81
C ASP A 157 2.13 -6.28 -5.04
N VAL A 158 3.22 -6.59 -5.73
CA VAL A 158 4.43 -7.20 -5.14
C VAL A 158 5.06 -6.25 -4.09
N PRO A 159 5.51 -6.76 -2.93
CA PRO A 159 6.21 -5.95 -1.93
C PRO A 159 7.48 -5.31 -2.48
N ASN A 160 7.77 -4.07 -2.06
CA ASN A 160 9.11 -3.48 -2.15
C ASN A 160 9.81 -3.74 -0.80
N PRO A 161 10.92 -4.52 -0.75
CA PRO A 161 11.61 -4.87 0.50
C PRO A 161 12.18 -3.67 1.29
N THR A 162 12.31 -2.50 0.67
CA THR A 162 13.20 -1.43 1.19
C THR A 162 12.49 -0.20 1.80
N SER A 163 11.25 -0.31 2.29
CA SER A 163 10.54 0.83 2.92
C SER A 163 10.08 0.57 4.36
N PRO A 164 10.52 1.37 5.36
CA PRO A 164 9.90 1.38 6.68
C PRO A 164 8.52 2.03 6.57
N GLY A 165 7.48 1.20 6.52
CA GLY A 165 6.09 1.56 6.32
C GLY A 165 5.52 1.00 5.01
N ILE A 166 4.84 -0.15 5.12
CA ILE A 166 4.32 -0.92 4.00
C ILE A 166 3.29 -0.11 3.19
N ARG A 167 3.64 0.30 1.97
CA ARG A 167 2.71 0.93 1.00
C ARG A 167 2.58 0.06 -0.25
N PHE A 168 1.38 -0.47 -0.47
CA PHE A 168 0.96 -1.21 -1.67
C PHE A 168 0.44 -0.23 -2.75
N LYS A 169 0.83 -0.36 -4.02
CA LYS A 169 0.53 0.58 -5.12
C LYS A 169 -0.29 -0.01 -6.29
N SER A 170 -1.60 0.20 -6.30
CA SER A 170 -2.59 -0.16 -7.35
C SER A 170 -2.10 -0.58 -8.77
N ALA A 171 -2.74 -1.62 -9.32
CA ALA A 171 -2.67 -2.22 -10.66
C ALA A 171 -2.57 -1.31 -11.91
N ARG A 172 -2.73 0.02 -11.78
CA ARG A 172 -2.58 0.99 -12.87
C ARG A 172 -1.11 1.22 -13.27
N ALA A 173 -0.15 0.96 -12.39
CA ALA A 173 1.28 1.15 -12.66
C ALA A 173 1.87 0.03 -13.54
N ALA A 174 1.49 -1.24 -13.28
CA ALA A 174 1.95 -2.40 -14.03
C ALA A 174 1.58 -2.36 -15.53
N ARG A 175 0.41 -1.79 -15.88
CA ARG A 175 -0.03 -1.61 -17.28
C ARG A 175 0.86 -0.69 -18.13
N ARG A 176 1.81 0.02 -17.52
CA ARG A 176 2.72 0.95 -18.22
C ARG A 176 4.18 0.47 -18.23
N GLY A 177 4.44 -0.80 -17.91
CA GLY A 177 5.80 -1.36 -17.92
C GLY A 177 6.70 -0.83 -16.80
N TYR A 178 6.11 -0.37 -15.69
CA TYR A 178 6.91 0.09 -14.54
C TYR A 178 7.34 -1.11 -13.69
N VAL A 179 8.65 -1.26 -13.50
CA VAL A 179 9.33 -2.24 -12.65
C VAL A 179 9.65 -1.67 -11.28
N LEU A 180 9.96 -2.56 -10.33
CA LEU A 180 10.54 -2.16 -9.05
C LEU A 180 12.01 -1.76 -9.27
N PRO A 181 12.46 -0.58 -8.80
CA PRO A 181 13.86 -0.20 -8.91
C PRO A 181 14.73 -1.14 -8.04
N PRO A 182 15.91 -1.59 -8.52
CA PRO A 182 16.87 -2.36 -7.74
C PRO A 182 17.28 -1.68 -6.43
N SER A 183 17.75 -2.45 -5.45
CA SER A 183 18.18 -1.97 -4.13
C SER A 183 19.20 -0.83 -4.22
N GLU A 184 20.13 -0.95 -5.15
CA GLU A 184 21.24 -0.02 -5.39
C GLU A 184 20.71 1.32 -5.93
N VAL A 185 19.69 1.27 -6.79
CA VAL A 185 19.00 2.45 -7.33
C VAL A 185 18.21 3.16 -6.23
N VAL A 186 17.55 2.41 -5.36
CA VAL A 186 16.84 2.95 -4.20
C VAL A 186 17.83 3.63 -3.24
N GLN A 187 18.97 3.01 -2.99
CA GLN A 187 20.03 3.55 -2.14
C GLN A 187 20.59 4.85 -2.73
N ALA A 188 20.94 4.86 -4.02
CA ALA A 188 21.40 6.05 -4.73
C ALA A 188 20.38 7.21 -4.63
N MET A 189 19.09 6.95 -4.81
CA MET A 189 18.02 7.94 -4.69
C MET A 189 17.87 8.52 -3.27
N ARG A 190 18.16 7.72 -2.24
CA ARG A 190 18.02 8.12 -0.83
C ARG A 190 19.23 8.85 -0.29
N GLU A 191 20.43 8.40 -0.66
CA GLU A 191 21.68 8.88 -0.08
C GLU A 191 22.30 10.05 -0.83
N ALA A 192 21.98 10.23 -2.11
CA ALA A 192 22.50 11.36 -2.86
C ALA A 192 22.14 12.67 -2.14
N ARG A 193 23.14 13.56 -2.02
CA ARG A 193 23.01 14.87 -1.36
C ARG A 193 22.84 16.00 -2.36
N SER A 194 23.14 15.74 -3.64
CA SER A 194 22.94 16.70 -4.72
C SER A 194 22.38 16.02 -5.96
N ARG A 195 21.83 16.83 -6.88
CA ARG A 195 21.38 16.33 -8.18
C ARG A 195 22.53 15.73 -9.00
N ARG A 196 23.72 16.33 -8.96
CA ARG A 196 24.89 15.86 -9.69
C ARG A 196 25.35 14.50 -9.17
N GLU A 197 25.45 14.35 -7.85
CA GLU A 197 25.79 13.07 -7.21
C GLU A 197 24.76 11.99 -7.55
N LEU A 198 23.47 12.34 -7.55
CA LEU A 198 22.41 11.40 -7.92
C LEU A 198 22.54 10.93 -9.38
N ASP A 199 22.79 11.84 -10.31
CA ASP A 199 22.91 11.49 -11.73
C ASP A 199 24.15 10.59 -11.98
N VAL A 200 25.25 10.81 -11.27
CA VAL A 200 26.46 9.93 -11.34
C VAL A 200 26.15 8.53 -10.81
N ARG A 201 25.65 8.42 -9.57
CA ARG A 201 25.34 7.13 -8.94
C ARG A 201 24.31 6.31 -9.73
N LEU A 202 23.29 6.98 -10.29
CA LEU A 202 22.33 6.29 -11.15
C LEU A 202 22.98 5.85 -12.47
N GLY A 203 23.83 6.70 -13.07
CA GLY A 203 24.54 6.40 -14.30
C GLY A 203 25.44 5.18 -14.21
N GLU A 204 26.16 5.01 -13.10
CA GLU A 204 26.98 3.81 -12.82
C GLU A 204 26.16 2.52 -12.79
N LEU A 205 24.88 2.61 -12.41
CA LEU A 205 23.95 1.49 -12.37
C LEU A 205 23.19 1.30 -13.71
N GLY A 206 23.44 2.14 -14.71
CA GLY A 206 22.70 2.15 -15.98
C GLY A 206 21.30 2.78 -15.89
N TRP A 207 21.03 3.55 -14.83
CA TRP A 207 19.76 4.23 -14.60
C TRP A 207 19.87 5.75 -14.80
N ARG A 208 18.74 6.38 -15.12
CA ARG A 208 18.64 7.84 -15.23
C ARG A 208 17.32 8.37 -14.71
N LEU A 209 17.33 9.56 -14.12
CA LEU A 209 16.15 10.22 -13.56
C LEU A 209 15.62 11.34 -14.48
N GLU A 210 14.42 11.14 -14.99
CA GLU A 210 13.74 12.04 -15.93
C GLU A 210 12.41 12.59 -15.38
N SER A 211 11.91 13.67 -15.98
CA SER A 211 10.56 14.19 -15.72
C SER A 211 9.58 13.63 -16.76
N ALA A 212 8.49 13.01 -16.31
CA ALA A 212 7.41 12.59 -17.19
C ALA A 212 6.66 13.80 -17.78
N LYS A 213 5.91 13.57 -18.86
CA LYS A 213 4.97 14.58 -19.37
C LYS A 213 3.87 14.85 -18.32
N PRO A 214 3.57 16.12 -18.02
CA PRO A 214 2.46 16.47 -17.12
C PRO A 214 1.13 15.97 -17.68
N LYS A 215 0.21 15.58 -16.79
CA LYS A 215 -1.18 15.29 -17.19
C LYS A 215 -1.93 16.60 -17.44
N PRO A 216 -3.04 16.57 -18.21
CA PRO A 216 -3.94 17.71 -18.32
C PRO A 216 -4.31 18.26 -16.94
N GLY A 217 -4.15 19.57 -16.73
CA GLY A 217 -4.36 20.24 -15.44
C GLY A 217 -3.17 20.22 -14.46
N GLN A 218 -2.03 19.60 -14.79
CA GLN A 218 -0.83 19.60 -13.95
C GLN A 218 0.27 20.50 -14.51
N LYS A 219 0.89 21.33 -13.65
CA LYS A 219 2.01 22.22 -14.02
C LYS A 219 3.34 21.46 -14.22
N THR A 220 3.51 20.32 -13.58
CA THR A 220 4.73 19.49 -13.67
C THR A 220 4.37 18.01 -13.72
N GLY A 221 5.13 17.22 -14.48
CA GLY A 221 5.00 15.78 -14.49
C GLY A 221 5.82 15.13 -13.37
N GLY A 222 5.44 13.92 -12.98
CA GLY A 222 6.16 13.15 -11.96
C GLY A 222 7.56 12.73 -12.42
N LEU A 223 8.44 12.39 -11.47
CA LEU A 223 9.78 11.89 -11.77
C LEU A 223 9.78 10.38 -12.05
N VAL A 224 10.49 9.98 -13.09
CA VAL A 224 10.58 8.61 -13.62
C VAL A 224 12.04 8.23 -13.77
N LEU A 225 12.39 7.06 -13.26
CA LEU A 225 13.65 6.37 -13.46
C LEU A 225 13.55 5.52 -14.72
N ARG A 226 14.55 5.59 -15.59
CA ARG A 226 14.71 4.71 -16.74
C ARG A 226 15.97 3.90 -16.58
N GLY A 227 15.84 2.58 -16.67
CA GLY A 227 16.93 1.63 -16.52
C GLY A 227 17.31 0.95 -17.84
N PRO A 228 18.21 -0.04 -17.77
CA PRO A 228 18.56 -0.89 -18.90
C PRO A 228 17.34 -1.63 -19.45
N GLU A 229 17.41 -2.06 -20.72
CA GLU A 229 16.37 -2.82 -21.42
C GLU A 229 14.98 -2.15 -21.45
N GLY A 230 14.93 -0.83 -21.29
CA GLY A 230 13.69 -0.07 -21.29
C GLY A 230 12.90 -0.12 -19.99
N ALA A 231 13.52 -0.60 -18.89
CA ALA A 231 12.92 -0.59 -17.56
C ALA A 231 12.47 0.82 -17.14
N LEU A 232 11.28 0.92 -16.54
CA LEU A 232 10.74 2.18 -16.00
C LEU A 232 10.43 2.05 -14.52
N ALA A 233 10.76 3.02 -13.68
CA ALA A 233 10.31 3.07 -12.28
C ALA A 233 9.88 4.50 -11.93
N ARG A 234 9.02 4.73 -10.93
CA ARG A 234 8.79 6.10 -10.45
C ARG A 234 9.81 6.41 -9.37
N ALA A 235 10.27 7.65 -9.31
CA ALA A 235 11.15 8.10 -8.23
C ALA A 235 10.51 7.88 -6.84
N SER A 236 9.19 8.06 -6.74
CA SER A 236 8.43 7.81 -5.50
C SER A 236 8.27 6.32 -5.15
N ASP A 237 8.71 5.38 -5.99
CA ASP A 237 8.85 3.96 -5.64
C ASP A 237 10.08 3.72 -4.75
N CYS A 238 11.08 4.62 -4.73
CA CYS A 238 12.28 4.56 -3.86
C CYS A 238 12.06 5.12 -2.43
N GLY A 239 10.92 5.78 -2.19
CA GLY A 239 10.60 6.38 -0.89
C GLY A 239 9.79 7.68 -0.99
N ARG A 240 9.12 8.08 0.10
CA ARG A 240 8.41 9.38 0.18
C ARG A 240 9.36 10.56 0.03
N ASP A 241 10.56 10.38 0.56
CA ASP A 241 11.69 11.29 0.54
C ASP A 241 12.38 11.39 -0.84
N CYS A 242 12.03 10.48 -1.76
CA CYS A 242 12.50 10.46 -3.15
C CYS A 242 11.49 11.08 -4.14
N SER A 243 10.44 11.76 -3.65
CA SER A 243 9.51 12.50 -4.51
C SER A 243 10.12 13.80 -5.03
N GLY A 244 9.62 14.35 -6.14
CA GLY A 244 10.13 15.60 -6.71
C GLY A 244 10.25 16.75 -5.70
N PRO A 245 9.20 17.10 -4.95
CA PRO A 245 9.28 18.11 -3.90
C PRO A 245 10.28 17.77 -2.78
N ALA A 246 10.37 16.50 -2.39
CA ALA A 246 11.29 16.05 -1.33
C ALA A 246 12.76 16.13 -1.77
N LEU A 247 13.07 15.71 -3.00
CA LEU A 247 14.39 15.85 -3.60
C LEU A 247 14.77 17.32 -3.80
N VAL A 248 13.83 18.17 -4.23
CA VAL A 248 14.06 19.62 -4.29
C VAL A 248 14.43 20.14 -2.91
N ARG A 249 13.65 19.82 -1.86
CA ARG A 249 13.97 20.26 -0.51
C ARG A 249 15.33 19.77 -0.04
N ARG A 250 15.67 18.50 -0.28
CA ARG A 250 16.97 17.91 0.09
C ARG A 250 18.13 18.60 -0.62
N PHE A 251 18.07 18.74 -1.94
CA PHE A 251 19.16 19.29 -2.75
C PHE A 251 19.24 20.81 -2.72
N SER A 252 18.18 21.50 -2.29
CA SER A 252 18.21 22.96 -2.10
C SER A 252 18.82 23.37 -0.76
N GLY A 253 18.92 22.44 0.21
CA GLY A 253 19.58 22.66 1.50
C GLY A 253 21.08 22.34 1.50
N THR A 254 21.64 21.89 0.37
CA THR A 254 23.07 21.52 0.25
C THR A 254 23.82 22.56 -0.57
N VAL A 255 24.22 23.63 0.10
CA VAL A 255 25.32 24.55 -0.24
C VAL A 255 25.98 24.81 1.13
N ALA A 256 27.22 24.49 1.45
CA ALA A 256 28.44 24.44 0.66
C ALA A 256 29.32 23.22 1.06
N ILE A 257 30.12 22.71 0.13
CA ILE A 257 31.41 22.14 0.49
C ILE A 257 32.38 23.29 0.28
N GLU A 258 33.04 23.73 1.35
CA GLU A 258 34.20 24.61 1.27
C GLU A 258 35.27 23.91 0.43
N SER A 259 35.72 24.56 -0.64
CA SER A 259 36.95 24.16 -1.32
C SER A 259 38.13 24.39 -0.38
N PRO A 260 39.01 23.41 -0.13
CA PRO A 260 40.40 23.70 0.16
C PRO A 260 41.10 24.13 -1.13
N LEU A 261 42.11 24.96 -0.93
CA LEU A 261 42.83 25.72 -1.94
C LEU A 261 43.47 24.89 -3.06
N THR A 262 43.53 25.57 -4.20
CA THR A 262 44.34 25.44 -5.41
C THR A 262 45.55 24.49 -5.37
N THR A 263 45.64 23.60 -6.35
CA THR A 263 46.87 23.40 -7.15
C THR A 263 46.43 22.98 -8.56
N GLU A 264 46.83 23.78 -9.55
CA GLU A 264 46.48 23.56 -10.95
C GLU A 264 47.29 22.39 -11.54
N PHE A 265 46.59 21.40 -12.09
CA PHE A 265 47.14 20.52 -13.12
C PHE A 265 46.13 20.46 -14.27
N GLN A 266 46.54 20.94 -15.44
CA GLN A 266 45.76 20.79 -16.66
C GLN A 266 45.83 19.33 -17.10
N VAL A 267 44.72 18.61 -16.94
CA VAL A 267 44.45 17.36 -17.64
C VAL A 267 43.15 17.54 -18.41
N THR A 268 43.23 17.39 -19.72
CA THR A 268 42.11 17.44 -20.67
C THR A 268 41.08 16.36 -20.31
N ALA A 269 39.88 16.79 -19.90
CA ALA A 269 38.77 15.89 -19.60
C ALA A 269 38.10 15.39 -20.89
N PRO A 270 37.71 14.10 -20.99
CA PRO A 270 36.83 13.63 -22.05
C PRO A 270 35.45 14.28 -21.90
N GLN A 271 34.86 14.67 -23.04
CA GLN A 271 33.57 15.36 -23.09
C GLN A 271 32.45 14.48 -22.52
N SER A 272 31.85 14.91 -21.40
CA SER A 272 30.60 14.32 -20.90
C SER A 272 29.45 14.54 -21.89
N PRO A 273 28.56 13.57 -22.11
CA PRO A 273 27.42 13.73 -23.00
C PRO A 273 26.47 14.83 -22.49
N LYS A 274 26.08 15.74 -23.39
CA LYS A 274 25.16 16.85 -23.09
C LYS A 274 23.81 16.33 -22.56
N PRO A 275 23.23 16.96 -21.53
CA PRO A 275 21.95 16.53 -20.98
C PRO A 275 20.81 16.73 -21.99
N THR A 276 20.28 15.63 -22.52
CA THR A 276 19.12 15.63 -23.41
C THR A 276 17.83 15.53 -22.61
N GLY A 277 17.14 16.67 -22.43
CA GLY A 277 15.75 16.71 -21.99
C GLY A 277 15.43 17.89 -21.07
N ARG A 278 14.30 18.58 -21.32
CA ARG A 278 13.78 19.67 -20.46
C ARG A 278 13.46 19.12 -19.06
N ASN A 279 14.39 19.25 -18.13
CA ASN A 279 14.31 18.67 -16.79
C ASN A 279 13.62 19.64 -15.79
N ALA A 280 12.40 19.29 -15.37
CA ALA A 280 11.61 20.11 -14.44
C ALA A 280 12.24 20.19 -13.03
N LEU A 281 12.99 19.16 -12.61
CA LEU A 281 13.73 19.16 -11.35
C LEU A 281 14.93 20.13 -11.41
N ALA A 282 15.66 20.17 -12.53
CA ALA A 282 16.74 21.14 -12.73
C ALA A 282 16.20 22.59 -12.72
N LYS A 283 15.06 22.86 -13.38
CA LYS A 283 14.39 24.17 -13.33
C LYS A 283 13.92 24.53 -11.91
N ALA A 284 13.39 23.56 -11.15
CA ALA A 284 12.97 23.78 -9.78
C ALA A 284 14.15 24.11 -8.85
N LEU A 285 15.28 23.42 -9.00
CA LEU A 285 16.52 23.71 -8.26
C LEU A 285 17.10 25.08 -8.63
N ALA A 286 17.11 25.44 -9.91
CA ALA A 286 17.54 26.76 -10.36
C ALA A 286 16.65 27.88 -9.79
N LYS A 287 15.33 27.67 -9.75
CA LYS A 287 14.38 28.62 -9.15
C LYS A 287 14.49 28.72 -7.63
N ALA A 288 14.86 27.62 -6.95
CA ALA A 288 15.11 27.62 -5.51
C ALA A 288 16.38 28.40 -5.14
N ARG A 289 17.42 28.33 -5.98
CA ARG A 289 18.67 29.11 -5.81
C ARG A 289 18.52 30.61 -6.10
N ALA A 290 17.55 31.00 -6.94
CA ALA A 290 17.40 32.39 -7.40
C ALA A 290 16.63 33.34 -6.44
N LYS A 291 16.38 32.95 -5.18
CA LYS A 291 15.78 33.85 -4.19
C LYS A 291 16.78 34.22 -3.09
N PRO A 292 17.23 35.47 -3.05
CA PRO A 292 17.48 36.17 -1.80
C PRO A 292 16.53 37.37 -1.71
N ARG A 293 15.72 37.42 -0.65
CA ARG A 293 15.23 38.69 -0.11
C ARG A 293 15.34 38.61 1.39
N LEU A 294 16.38 39.23 1.93
CA LEU A 294 16.46 39.55 3.35
C LEU A 294 15.35 40.56 3.66
N PRO A 295 14.53 40.35 4.70
CA PRO A 295 13.61 41.38 5.17
C PRO A 295 14.40 42.48 5.90
N ARG A 296 14.10 43.72 5.52
CA ARG A 296 14.60 44.95 6.11
C ARG A 296 13.99 45.09 7.51
N ILE A 297 14.81 45.06 8.55
CA ILE A 297 14.38 45.34 9.93
C ILE A 297 14.21 46.86 10.05
N ALA A 298 13.02 47.32 10.40
CA ALA A 298 12.80 48.68 10.89
C ALA A 298 12.66 48.62 12.43
N PRO A 299 13.28 49.54 13.19
CA PRO A 299 13.30 49.48 14.63
C PRO A 299 11.96 49.87 15.24
N GLN A 300 11.55 49.11 16.26
CA GLN A 300 10.44 49.39 17.15
C GLN A 300 10.79 50.57 18.05
N ILE A 301 9.94 51.60 18.08
CA ILE A 301 9.93 52.57 19.18
C ILE A 301 8.52 52.59 19.75
N SER A 302 8.50 52.44 21.07
CA SER A 302 7.35 52.33 21.97
C SER A 302 6.69 53.69 22.26
N THR A 303 5.50 53.58 22.83
CA THR A 303 4.91 54.38 23.94
C THR A 303 3.86 55.47 23.63
N THR A 304 2.71 55.28 24.29
CA THR A 304 1.85 56.28 24.98
C THR A 304 0.71 56.97 24.22
N GLY A 305 -0.48 56.97 24.85
CA GLY A 305 -1.53 58.00 24.69
C GLY A 305 -2.89 57.46 24.20
N THR A 306 -3.89 57.14 25.04
CA THR A 306 -4.76 58.03 25.85
C THR A 306 -6.01 58.57 25.08
N ILE A 307 -7.19 58.15 25.57
CA ILE A 307 -8.52 58.85 25.63
C ILE A 307 -9.56 58.75 24.49
N ALA A 308 -10.65 58.04 24.85
CA ALA A 308 -12.11 58.32 24.79
C ALA A 308 -12.88 58.63 23.49
N ARG A 309 -14.06 57.97 23.33
CA ARG A 309 -15.39 58.60 23.48
C ARG A 309 -16.53 57.55 23.57
N VAL A 310 -17.55 57.93 24.35
CA VAL A 310 -18.78 57.28 24.86
C VAL A 310 -19.85 57.16 23.74
N VAL A 311 -20.83 56.23 23.74
CA VAL A 311 -22.19 56.38 24.32
C VAL A 311 -23.03 55.09 24.14
N ARG A 312 -23.70 54.71 25.25
CA ARG A 312 -24.97 53.97 25.48
C ARG A 312 -25.73 53.35 24.30
N THR A 313 -26.21 52.12 24.51
CA THR A 313 -27.66 51.80 24.48
C THR A 313 -27.97 50.44 25.16
N THR A 314 -28.83 50.52 26.18
CA THR A 314 -29.91 49.59 26.58
C THR A 314 -29.66 48.08 26.81
N MET A 315 -29.77 47.70 28.09
CA MET A 315 -30.22 46.42 28.71
C MET A 315 -31.43 45.77 28.00
N PRO A 316 -31.75 44.45 28.16
CA PRO A 316 -31.70 43.73 29.44
C PRO A 316 -31.21 42.27 29.47
N ASN A 317 -30.91 41.88 30.72
CA ASN A 317 -30.79 40.53 31.27
C ASN A 317 -31.83 39.54 30.74
N VAL A 318 -31.39 38.33 30.36
CA VAL A 318 -31.98 37.10 30.88
C VAL A 318 -30.85 36.11 31.19
N ASN A 319 -30.91 35.63 32.42
CA ASN A 319 -30.05 34.67 33.08
C ASN A 319 -30.57 33.26 32.76
N VAL A 320 -29.73 32.36 32.25
CA VAL A 320 -30.03 30.92 32.30
C VAL A 320 -28.79 30.21 32.85
N LYS A 321 -28.95 29.71 34.07
CA LYS A 321 -28.08 28.75 34.73
C LYS A 321 -28.66 27.33 34.52
N PHE A 322 -27.71 26.39 34.38
CA PHE A 322 -27.80 24.93 34.39
C PHE A 322 -28.34 24.24 33.14
#